data_AF-A0A8X6M8K6-F1
#
_entry.id   AF-A0A8X6M8K6-F1
#
_cell.length_a   1.000
_cell.length_b   1.000
_cell.length_c   1.000
_cell.angle_alpha   90.00
_cell.angle_beta   90.00
_cell.angle_gamma   90.00
#
_symmetry.space_group_name_H-M   'P 1'
#
loop_
_entity.id
_entity.type
_entity.pdbx_description
1 polymer ?
#
loop_
_entity_poly.entity_id
_entity_poly.type
_entity_poly.pdbx_seq_one_letter_code
_entity_poly.pdbx_strand_id
1 'polypeptide(L)' 'MKTYRYRGHSMSDPATYRLKEEVEDMKQNHDPIGTLKKYMIDNKIASEEECKVIDKEVRGFRKKSEDFAKNSKKTKR' A
#
# COMPACT_ATOMS: atom_id res chain seq x y z
N MET A 1 -16.07 -4.73 11.76
CA MET A 1 -15.12 -3.77 11.15
C MET A 1 -15.33 -3.78 9.64
N LYS A 2 -15.54 -2.62 8.99
CA LYS A 2 -15.73 -2.51 7.53
C LYS A 2 -14.40 -2.08 6.90
N THR A 3 -13.96 -2.75 5.82
CA THR A 3 -12.72 -2.45 5.08
C THR A 3 -12.89 -2.77 3.60
N TYR A 4 -11.93 -2.38 2.76
CA TYR A 4 -11.99 -2.56 1.31
C TYR A 4 -10.70 -3.10 0.72
N ARG A 5 -10.83 -4.00 -0.26
CA ARG A 5 -9.72 -4.64 -0.98
C ARG A 5 -9.61 -4.06 -2.38
N TYR A 6 -8.46 -3.46 -2.72
CA TYR A 6 -8.27 -2.85 -4.04
C TYR A 6 -7.99 -3.85 -5.17
N ARG A 7 -7.37 -5.01 -4.87
CA ARG A 7 -7.08 -6.07 -5.87
C ARG A 7 -8.15 -7.16 -5.87
N GLY A 8 -8.15 -8.05 -6.85
CA GLY A 8 -9.07 -9.20 -6.90
C GLY A 8 -8.89 -10.16 -5.71
N HIS A 9 -9.64 -11.24 -5.70
CA HIS A 9 -9.53 -12.29 -4.68
C HIS A 9 -8.13 -12.91 -4.62
N SER A 10 -7.50 -13.08 -5.78
CA SER A 10 -6.14 -13.60 -5.92
C SER A 10 -5.44 -12.90 -7.08
N MET A 11 -4.19 -13.30 -7.35
CA MET A 11 -3.45 -12.83 -8.52
C MET A 11 -4.10 -13.24 -9.86
N SER A 12 -4.94 -14.28 -9.85
CA SER A 12 -5.61 -14.79 -11.05
C SER A 12 -7.02 -14.21 -11.25
N ASP A 13 -7.56 -13.48 -10.29
CA ASP A 13 -8.92 -12.95 -10.34
C ASP A 13 -8.96 -11.56 -11.00
N PRO A 14 -9.61 -11.41 -12.17
CA PRO A 14 -9.74 -10.13 -12.85
C PRO A 14 -10.76 -9.17 -12.20
N ALA A 15 -11.54 -9.63 -11.23
CA ALA A 15 -12.53 -8.86 -10.48
C ALA A 15 -13.63 -8.21 -11.34
N THR A 16 -14.21 -8.96 -12.28
CA THR A 16 -15.28 -8.51 -13.19
C THR A 16 -16.62 -8.24 -12.51
N TYR A 17 -16.78 -8.66 -11.25
CA TYR A 17 -18.01 -8.53 -10.47
C TYR A 17 -18.20 -7.17 -9.77
N ARG A 18 -17.31 -6.20 -10.03
CA ARG A 18 -17.37 -4.85 -9.45
C ARG A 18 -16.89 -3.81 -10.46
N LEU A 19 -17.32 -2.57 -10.27
CA LEU A 19 -16.95 -1.47 -11.14
C LEU A 19 -15.55 -0.95 -10.80
N LYS A 20 -14.81 -0.54 -11.83
CA LYS A 20 -13.51 0.11 -11.64
C LYS A 20 -13.65 1.44 -10.90
N GLU A 21 -14.74 2.16 -11.16
CA GLU A 21 -15.08 3.45 -10.53
C GLU A 21 -15.27 3.31 -9.02
N GLU A 22 -15.97 2.27 -8.56
CA GLU A 22 -16.15 1.98 -7.13
C GLU A 22 -14.80 1.76 -6.42
N VAL A 23 -13.90 1.00 -7.05
CA VAL A 23 -12.57 0.74 -6.49
C VAL A 23 -11.74 2.03 -6.43
N GLU A 24 -11.89 2.91 -7.41
CA GLU A 24 -11.15 4.16 -7.48
C GLU A 24 -11.67 5.18 -6.47
N ASP A 25 -12.99 5.30 -6.30
CA ASP A 25 -13.61 6.08 -5.24
C ASP A 25 -13.13 5.64 -3.85
N MET A 26 -13.10 4.33 -3.60
CA MET A 26 -12.59 3.76 -2.35
C MET A 26 -11.10 4.05 -2.10
N LYS A 27 -10.28 4.16 -3.15
CA LYS A 27 -8.86 4.55 -2.99
C LYS A 27 -8.70 6.03 -2.73
N GLN A 28 -9.51 6.87 -3.35
CA GLN A 28 -9.35 8.32 -3.26
C GLN A 28 -9.93 8.85 -1.94
N ASN A 29 -11.11 8.35 -1.55
CA ASN A 29 -11.88 8.90 -0.44
C ASN A 29 -11.75 8.09 0.86
N HIS A 30 -11.31 6.83 0.78
CA HIS A 30 -11.27 5.91 1.92
C HIS A 30 -9.91 5.22 2.12
N ASP A 31 -8.83 5.77 1.55
CA ASP A 31 -7.49 5.27 1.85
C ASP A 31 -7.07 5.59 3.29
N PRO A 32 -6.83 4.57 4.14
CA PRO A 32 -6.42 4.79 5.52
C PRO A 32 -5.05 5.45 5.64
N ILE A 33 -4.14 5.23 4.68
CA ILE A 33 -2.78 5.79 4.75
C ILE A 33 -2.84 7.30 4.49
N GLY A 34 -3.50 7.72 3.40
CA GLY A 34 -3.72 9.14 3.10
C GLY A 34 -4.50 9.87 4.19
N THR A 35 -5.55 9.23 4.74
CA THR A 35 -6.33 9.80 5.85
C THR A 35 -5.48 10.01 7.10
N LEU A 36 -4.66 9.01 7.48
CA LEU A 36 -3.77 9.14 8.63
C LEU A 36 -2.71 10.21 8.40
N LYS A 37 -2.10 10.27 7.20
CA LYS A 37 -1.12 11.29 6.85
C LYS A 37 -1.71 12.69 7.02
N LYS A 38 -2.91 12.93 6.47
CA LYS A 38 -3.60 14.21 6.62
C LYS A 38 -3.85 14.54 8.08
N TYR A 39 -4.36 13.58 8.86
CA TYR A 39 -4.58 13.77 10.30
C TYR A 39 -3.28 14.15 11.04
N MET A 40 -2.15 13.51 10.73
CA MET A 40 -0.87 13.81 11.35
C MET A 40 -0.38 15.23 11.01
N ILE A 41 -0.54 15.67 9.78
CA ILE A 41 -0.16 17.02 9.34
C ILE A 41 -1.06 18.08 9.98
N ASP A 42 -2.38 17.88 9.92
CA ASP A 42 -3.38 18.81 10.48
C ASP A 42 -3.18 19.01 11.99
N ASN A 43 -2.74 17.97 12.70
CA ASN A 43 -2.47 18.01 14.14
C ASN A 43 -1.00 18.31 14.48
N LYS A 44 -0.16 18.69 13.50
CA LYS A 44 1.28 19.00 13.68
C LYS A 44 2.08 17.88 14.36
N ILE A 45 1.67 16.63 14.15
CA ILE A 45 2.35 15.42 14.65
C ILE A 45 3.55 15.08 13.75
N ALA A 46 3.44 15.35 12.45
CA ALA A 46 4.51 15.17 11.49
C ALA A 46 4.41 16.22 10.37
N SER A 47 5.54 16.50 9.73
CA SER A 47 5.65 17.32 8.53
C SER A 47 5.48 16.49 7.25
N GLU A 48 5.15 17.18 6.15
CA GLU A 48 5.05 16.58 4.83
C GLU A 48 6.39 15.98 4.37
N GLU A 49 7.50 16.63 4.76
CA GLU A 49 8.87 16.18 4.51
C GLU A 49 9.19 14.88 5.25
N GLU A 50 8.86 14.78 6.54
CA GLU A 50 9.07 13.57 7.33
C GLU A 50 8.28 12.38 6.75
N CYS A 51 7.02 12.60 6.37
CA CYS A 51 6.23 11.56 5.71
C CYS A 51 6.89 11.09 4.39
N LYS A 52 7.44 12.00 3.59
CA LYS A 52 8.16 11.65 2.35
C LYS A 52 9.44 10.88 2.61
N VAL A 53 10.16 11.20 3.69
CA VAL A 53 11.37 10.46 4.10
C VAL A 53 10.99 9.02 4.46
N ILE A 54 9.95 8.84 5.30
CA ILE A 54 9.45 7.51 5.70
C ILE A 54 9.04 6.69 4.48
N ASP A 55 8.28 7.28 3.54
CA ASP A 55 7.87 6.59 2.31
C ASP A 55 9.08 6.10 1.49
N LYS A 56 10.13 6.91 1.41
CA LYS A 56 11.37 6.56 0.69
C LYS A 56 12.11 5.42 1.38
N GLU A 57 12.20 5.45 2.70
CA GLU A 57 12.84 4.39 3.50
C GLU A 57 12.10 3.07 3.36
N VAL A 58 10.77 3.07 3.49
CA VAL A 58 9.93 1.89 3.32
C VAL A 58 10.07 1.29 1.92
N ARG A 59 10.09 2.12 0.87
CA ARG A 59 10.35 1.66 -0.51
C ARG A 59 11.73 1.03 -0.65
N GLY A 60 12.75 1.63 -0.02
CA GLY A 60 14.11 1.09 0.01
C GLY A 60 14.18 -0.28 0.70
N PHE A 61 13.55 -0.39 1.87
CA PHE A 61 13.47 -1.65 2.62
C PHE A 61 12.74 -2.73 1.83
N ARG A 62 11.59 -2.40 1.23
CA ARG A 62 10.84 -3.33 0.38
C ARG A 62 11.69 -3.84 -0.78
N LYS A 63 12.44 -2.97 -1.46
CA LYS A 63 13.32 -3.38 -2.57
C LYS A 63 14.40 -4.37 -2.11
N LYS A 64 15.07 -4.08 -0.99
CA LYS A 64 16.06 -4.99 -0.39
C LYS A 64 15.46 -6.37 -0.08
N SER A 65 14.24 -6.38 0.48
CA SER A 65 13.51 -7.63 0.76
C SER A 65 13.13 -8.39 -0.50
N GLU A 66 12.69 -7.70 -1.56
CA GLU A 66 12.40 -8.31 -2.87
C GLU A 66 13.67 -8.90 -3.52
N ASP A 67 14.78 -8.17 -3.46
CA ASP A 67 16.07 -8.62 -4.01
C ASP A 67 16.60 -9.84 -3.24
N PHE A 68 16.47 -9.84 -1.92
CA PHE A 68 16.80 -11.02 -1.10
C PHE A 68 15.92 -12.22 -1.47
N ALA A 69 14.60 -12.04 -1.55
CA ALA A 69 13.67 -13.12 -1.86
C ALA A 69 13.97 -13.78 -3.22
N LYS A 70 14.33 -12.97 -4.24
CA LYS A 70 14.69 -13.46 -5.58
C LYS A 70 16.03 -14.20 -5.63
N ASN A 71 17.01 -13.71 -4.89
CA ASN A 71 18.39 -14.21 -4.94
C ASN A 71 18.70 -15.27 -3.88
N SER A 72 17.81 -15.48 -2.91
CA SER A 72 17.96 -16.51 -1.89
C SER A 72 18.03 -17.90 -2.52
N LYS A 73 18.85 -18.79 -1.94
CA LYS A 73 18.95 -20.17 -2.41
C LYS A 73 17.59 -20.84 -2.26
N LYS A 74 17.04 -21.29 -3.39
CA LYS A 74 15.87 -22.17 -3.36
C LYS A 74 16.25 -23.46 -2.64
N THR A 75 15.41 -23.88 -1.72
CA THR A 75 15.52 -25.21 -1.10
C THR A 75 15.51 -26.24 -2.23
N LYS A 76 16.54 -27.09 -2.27
CA LYS A 76 16.54 -28.26 -3.14
C LYS A 76 15.47 -29.20 -2.58
N ARG A 77 14.40 -29.43 -3.36
CA ARG A 77 13.44 -30.50 -3.09
C ARG A 77 14.07 -31.84 -3.42
#